data_AF-A0A7S2Z487-F1
#
_entry.id   AF-A0A7S2Z487-F1
#
_cell.length_a   1.000
_cell.length_b   1.000
_cell.length_c   1.000
_cell.angle_alpha   90.00
_cell.angle_beta   90.00
_cell.angle_gamma   90.00
#
_symmetry.space_group_name_H-M   'P 1'
#
loop_
_entity.id
_entity.type
_entity.pdbx_description
1 polymer ?
#
loop_
_entity_poly.entity_id
_entity_poly.type
_entity_poly.pdbx_seq_one_letter_code
_entity_poly.pdbx_strand_id
1 'polypeptide(L)'
;GFIHSDHELSFHSCQIMGDEGEADGIRVALQLIMQAREMYPTKFAWVRSGSRFWIDLLTGSDQVRKGIEAGQTLDQIAAGWQEDLDWWKGMAQNYLLYH
;
A
#
# COMPACT_ATOMS: atom_id res chain seq x y z
N GLY A 1 -25.36 -1.01 -40.67
CA GLY A 1 -23.93 -0.80 -40.37
C GLY A 1 -23.82 -0.12 -39.02
N PHE A 2 -23.19 -0.77 -38.06
CA PHE A 2 -22.51 -0.10 -36.95
C PHE A 2 -21.42 -1.06 -36.48
N ILE A 3 -20.21 -0.78 -36.95
CA ILE A 3 -18.97 -1.39 -36.52
C ILE A 3 -18.52 -0.57 -35.30
N HIS A 4 -18.45 -1.19 -34.12
CA HIS A 4 -17.46 -0.82 -33.13
C HIS A 4 -16.94 -2.08 -32.45
N SER A 5 -15.68 -2.28 -32.73
CA SER A 5 -14.78 -3.38 -32.43
C SER A 5 -14.46 -3.51 -30.96
N ASP A 6 -14.19 -4.76 -30.60
CA ASP A 6 -13.71 -5.28 -29.34
C ASP A 6 -12.63 -4.42 -28.68
N HIS A 7 -12.83 -4.12 -27.39
CA HIS A 7 -11.76 -4.08 -26.40
C HIS A 7 -12.36 -4.60 -25.09
N GLU A 8 -12.09 -5.87 -24.79
CA GLU A 8 -12.33 -6.50 -23.48
C GLU A 8 -11.61 -5.69 -22.39
N LEU A 9 -12.34 -4.78 -21.74
CA LEU A 9 -11.94 -4.27 -20.44
C LEU A 9 -12.18 -5.38 -19.44
N SER A 10 -11.18 -6.23 -19.25
CA SER A 10 -11.14 -7.20 -18.16
C SER A 10 -11.09 -6.42 -16.84
N PHE A 11 -12.25 -6.13 -16.26
CA PHE A 11 -12.38 -5.63 -14.90
C PHE A 11 -11.90 -6.74 -13.96
N HIS A 12 -10.60 -6.74 -13.64
CA HIS A 12 -10.06 -7.53 -12.54
C HIS A 12 -10.58 -6.89 -11.26
N SER A 13 -11.65 -7.45 -10.69
CA SER A 13 -12.13 -7.07 -9.36
C SER A 13 -11.03 -7.40 -8.36
N CYS A 14 -10.36 -6.40 -7.80
CA CYS A 14 -9.50 -6.59 -6.64
C CYS A 14 -10.40 -6.70 -5.40
N GLN A 15 -10.58 -7.92 -4.89
CA GLN A 15 -11.24 -8.13 -3.61
C GLN A 15 -10.30 -7.63 -2.51
N ILE A 16 -10.68 -6.50 -1.90
CA ILE A 16 -10.08 -6.04 -0.65
C ILE A 16 -10.68 -6.89 0.46
N MET A 17 -10.02 -7.98 0.81
CA MET A 17 -10.46 -8.85 1.91
C MET A 17 -9.98 -8.23 3.22
N GLY A 18 -10.86 -7.48 3.90
CA GLY A 18 -10.72 -7.18 5.32
C GLY A 18 -11.44 -8.25 6.13
N ASP A 19 -10.83 -8.69 7.23
CA ASP A 19 -11.53 -9.49 8.26
C ASP A 19 -12.75 -8.71 8.77
N GLU A 20 -13.86 -9.40 9.03
CA GLU A 20 -15.13 -8.81 9.48
C GLU A 20 -14.96 -8.30 10.92
N GLY A 21 -14.42 -7.08 11.07
CA GLY A 21 -14.37 -6.36 12.34
C GLY A 21 -13.44 -5.15 12.36
N GLU A 22 -12.36 -5.17 11.56
CA GLU A 22 -11.35 -4.11 11.59
C GLU A 22 -10.78 -3.89 10.18
N ALA A 23 -11.20 -2.80 9.54
CA ALA A 23 -10.65 -2.42 8.25
C ALA A 23 -9.20 -1.93 8.43
N ASP A 24 -8.22 -2.77 8.10
CA ASP A 24 -6.81 -2.39 8.04
C ASP A 24 -6.57 -1.45 6.84
N GLY A 25 -6.80 -0.15 7.06
CA GLY A 25 -6.70 0.87 6.02
C GLY A 25 -5.32 0.95 5.36
N ILE A 26 -4.26 0.53 6.07
CA ILE A 26 -2.91 0.49 5.53
C ILE A 26 -2.77 -0.64 4.53
N ARG A 27 -3.27 -1.84 4.85
CA ARG A 27 -3.32 -2.96 3.92
C ARG A 27 -4.09 -2.62 2.66
N VAL A 28 -5.26 -2.00 2.81
CA VAL A 28 -6.07 -1.55 1.66
C VAL A 28 -5.28 -0.58 0.78
N ALA A 29 -4.67 0.44 1.37
CA ALA A 29 -3.91 1.44 0.62
C ALA A 29 -2.72 0.82 -0.15
N LEU A 30 -1.95 -0.06 0.48
CA LEU A 30 -0.83 -0.76 -0.16
C LEU A 30 -1.31 -1.65 -1.31
N GLN A 31 -2.41 -2.39 -1.11
CA GLN A 31 -2.95 -3.26 -2.14
C GLN A 31 -3.42 -2.46 -3.36
N LEU A 32 -4.07 -1.31 -3.16
CA LEU A 32 -4.44 -0.40 -4.25
C LEU A 32 -3.23 0.09 -5.06
N ILE A 33 -2.13 0.45 -4.38
CA ILE A 33 -0.90 0.90 -5.03
C ILE A 33 -0.25 -0.24 -5.84
N MET A 34 -0.15 -1.44 -5.27
CA MET A 34 0.40 -2.61 -5.94
C MET A 34 -0.41 -2.96 -7.20
N GLN A 35 -1.74 -2.97 -7.08
CA GLN A 35 -2.64 -3.23 -8.22
C GLN A 35 -2.56 -2.15 -9.29
N ALA A 36 -2.49 -0.86 -8.92
CA ALA A 36 -2.30 0.22 -9.87
C ALA A 36 -1.00 0.06 -10.68
N ARG A 37 0.07 -0.43 -10.04
CA ARG A 37 1.35 -0.71 -10.72
C ARG A 37 1.27 -1.92 -11.65
N GLU A 38 0.57 -2.98 -11.24
CA GLU A 38 0.35 -4.18 -12.07
C GLU A 38 -0.50 -3.89 -13.31
N MET A 39 -1.57 -3.11 -13.17
CA MET A 39 -2.46 -2.75 -14.28
C MET A 39 -1.81 -1.77 -15.29
N TYR A 40 -0.91 -0.91 -14.82
CA TYR A 40 -0.34 0.17 -15.64
C TYR A 40 1.20 0.20 -15.61
N PRO A 41 1.90 -0.88 -16.00
CA PRO A 41 3.35 -1.01 -15.81
C PRO A 41 4.17 0.04 -16.59
N THR A 42 3.64 0.55 -17.71
CA THR A 42 4.32 1.56 -18.54
C THR A 42 3.98 3.00 -18.17
N LYS A 43 2.94 3.23 -17.35
CA LYS A 43 2.47 4.57 -16.97
C LYS A 43 2.65 4.87 -15.49
N PHE A 44 2.77 3.84 -14.65
CA PHE A 44 2.96 4.00 -13.23
C PHE A 44 4.34 4.61 -12.94
N ALA A 45 4.35 5.72 -12.21
CA ALA A 45 5.57 6.38 -11.76
C ALA A 45 5.38 6.95 -10.35
N TRP A 46 6.40 6.80 -9.51
CA TRP A 46 6.38 7.40 -8.18
C TRP A 46 6.48 8.93 -8.25
N VAL A 47 5.60 9.61 -7.51
CA VAL A 47 5.61 11.07 -7.41
C VAL A 47 6.82 11.53 -6.63
N ARG A 48 7.61 12.45 -7.21
CA ARG A 48 8.76 13.08 -6.55
C ARG A 48 8.33 14.35 -5.80
N SER A 49 8.92 14.56 -4.63
CA SER A 49 8.83 15.78 -3.84
C SER A 49 10.23 16.21 -3.43
N GLY A 50 10.84 17.09 -4.23
CA GLY A 50 12.25 17.47 -4.11
C GLY A 50 13.18 16.28 -4.32
N SER A 51 14.05 16.01 -3.34
CA SER A 51 14.99 14.88 -3.36
C SER A 51 14.38 13.55 -2.91
N ARG A 52 13.17 13.55 -2.36
CA ARG A 52 12.49 12.36 -1.83
C ARG A 52 11.27 11.98 -2.68
N PHE A 53 10.79 10.75 -2.55
CA PHE A 53 9.50 10.36 -3.11
C PHE A 53 8.38 10.70 -2.14
N TRP A 54 7.21 11.08 -2.66
CA TRP A 54 6.06 11.44 -1.84
C TRP A 54 5.60 10.26 -0.96
N ILE A 55 5.67 9.04 -1.48
CA ILE A 55 5.36 7.84 -0.69
C ILE A 55 6.33 7.68 0.49
N ASP A 56 7.63 7.91 0.28
CA ASP A 56 8.65 7.81 1.34
C ASP A 56 8.42 8.87 2.44
N LEU A 57 7.79 9.99 2.10
CA LEU A 57 7.38 11.02 3.08
C LEU A 57 6.17 10.58 3.90
N LEU A 58 5.21 9.90 3.28
CA LEU A 58 4.02 9.38 3.96
C LEU A 58 4.34 8.23 4.90
N THR A 59 5.18 7.29 4.44
CA THR A 59 5.52 6.08 5.18
C THR A 59 6.68 6.31 6.15
N GLY A 60 7.32 7.48 6.11
CA GLY A 60 8.46 7.84 6.96
C GLY A 60 9.78 7.12 6.59
N SER A 61 9.75 6.20 5.63
CA SER A 61 10.90 5.43 5.16
C SER A 61 10.74 5.04 3.70
N ASP A 62 11.84 4.63 3.06
CA ASP A 62 11.83 4.13 1.68
C ASP A 62 11.52 2.62 1.56
N GLN A 63 11.26 1.95 2.69
CA GLN A 63 11.07 0.50 2.76
C GLN A 63 9.85 0.05 1.96
N VAL A 64 8.72 0.76 2.06
CA VAL A 64 7.50 0.41 1.31
C VAL A 64 7.74 0.49 -0.18
N ARG A 65 8.28 1.61 -0.66
CA ARG A 65 8.54 1.81 -2.09
C ARG A 65 9.49 0.77 -2.64
N LYS A 66 10.63 0.55 -1.95
CA LYS A 66 11.62 -0.46 -2.33
C LYS A 66 11.05 -1.88 -2.27
N GLY A 67 10.21 -2.18 -1.28
CA GLY A 67 9.56 -3.47 -1.13
C GLY A 67 8.60 -3.79 -2.28
N ILE A 68 7.77 -2.81 -2.65
CA ILE A 68 6.88 -2.91 -3.83
C ILE A 68 7.71 -3.06 -5.12
N GLU A 69 8.79 -2.29 -5.27
CA GLU A 69 9.69 -2.39 -6.42
C GLU A 69 10.37 -3.77 -6.52
N ALA A 70 10.74 -4.35 -5.37
CA ALA A 70 11.35 -5.67 -5.24
C ALA A 70 10.35 -6.84 -5.38
N GLY A 71 9.05 -6.56 -5.50
CA GLY A 71 8.00 -7.58 -5.64
C GLY A 71 7.67 -8.31 -4.33
N GLN A 72 7.89 -7.67 -3.17
CA GLN A 72 7.46 -8.21 -1.89
C GLN A 72 5.93 -8.28 -1.81
N THR A 73 5.44 -9.28 -1.08
CA THR A 73 4.02 -9.42 -0.76
C THR A 73 3.57 -8.38 0.27
N LEU A 74 2.25 -8.15 0.34
CA LEU A 74 1.66 -7.22 1.30
C LEU A 74 2.08 -7.54 2.75
N ASP A 75 2.05 -8.82 3.13
CA ASP A 75 2.42 -9.24 4.48
C ASP A 75 3.91 -9.08 4.77
N GLN A 76 4.80 -9.23 3.78
CA GLN A 76 6.23 -8.97 3.95
C GLN A 76 6.51 -7.48 4.18
N ILE A 77 5.81 -6.61 3.45
CA ILE A 77 5.94 -5.16 3.63
C ILE A 77 5.36 -4.75 4.99
N ALA A 78 4.18 -5.26 5.35
CA ALA A 78 3.52 -4.97 6.61
C ALA A 78 4.29 -5.50 7.83
N ALA A 79 4.91 -6.68 7.72
CA ALA A 79 5.74 -7.25 8.78
C ALA A 79 6.94 -6.36 9.13
N GLY A 80 7.44 -5.56 8.18
CA GLY A 80 8.52 -4.60 8.41
C GLY A 80 8.18 -3.52 9.43
N TRP A 81 6.90 -3.27 9.70
CA TRP A 81 6.45 -2.29 10.70
C TRP A 81 6.07 -2.89 12.05
N GLN A 82 5.83 -4.20 12.10
CA GLN A 82 5.23 -4.82 13.29
C GLN A 82 6.12 -4.64 14.53
N GLU A 83 7.43 -4.80 14.37
CA GLU A 83 8.41 -4.63 15.45
C GLU A 83 8.44 -3.19 15.99
N ASP A 84 8.52 -2.20 15.12
CA ASP A 84 8.53 -0.78 15.48
C ASP A 84 7.20 -0.36 16.13
N LEU A 85 6.07 -0.87 15.63
CA LEU A 85 4.75 -0.62 16.19
C LEU A 85 4.61 -1.19 17.60
N ASP A 86 5.10 -2.40 17.84
CA ASP A 86 5.02 -3.04 19.15
C ASP A 86 5.94 -2.34 20.16
N TRP A 87 7.13 -1.93 19.73
CA TRP A 87 8.01 -1.08 20.53
C TRP A 87 7.35 0.27 20.88
N TRP A 88 6.76 0.93 19.88
CA TRP A 88 6.09 2.21 20.09
C TRP A 88 4.88 2.08 21.02
N LYS A 89 4.05 1.05 20.85
CA LYS A 89 2.91 0.75 21.73
C LYS A 89 3.38 0.58 23.18
N GLY A 90 4.47 -0.17 23.41
CA GLY A 90 5.05 -0.34 24.74
C GLY A 90 5.53 0.98 25.36
N MET A 91 6.18 1.84 24.56
CA MET A 91 6.58 3.17 25.02
C MET A 91 5.37 4.07 25.32
N ALA A 92 4.39 4.08 24.42
CA ALA A 92 3.22 4.96 24.46
C ALA A 92 2.35 4.73 25.70
N GLN A 93 2.31 3.50 26.23
CA GLN A 93 1.61 3.17 27.48
C GLN A 93 2.00 4.07 28.66
N ASN A 94 3.24 4.55 28.72
CA ASN A 94 3.70 5.44 29.80
C ASN A 94 3.13 6.86 29.72
N TYR A 95 2.49 7.21 28.61
CA TYR A 95 2.00 8.55 28.31
C TYR A 95 0.48 8.61 28.07
N LEU A 96 -0.23 7.48 28.18
CA LEU A 96 -1.68 7.42 27.99
C LEU A 96 -2.42 7.99 29.21
N LEU A 97 -3.25 9.02 28.99
CA LEU A 97 -4.13 9.60 30.01
C LEU A 97 -5.52 8.94 30.04
N TYR A 98 -5.82 8.11 29.04
CA TYR A 98 -7.08 7.40 28.88
C TYR A 98 -6.78 5.94 28.54
N HIS A 99 -7.57 5.04 29.11
CA HIS A 99 -7.48 3.60 28.93
C HIS A 99 -8.55 3.10 27.97
#